data_AF-A0A2G5SU51-F1
#
_entry.id   AF-A0A2G5SU51-F1
#
_cell.length_a   1.000
_cell.length_b   1.000
_cell.length_c   1.000
_cell.angle_alpha   90.00
_cell.angle_beta   90.00
_cell.angle_gamma   90.00
#
_symmetry.space_group_name_H-M   'P 1'
#
loop_
_entity.id
_entity.type
_entity.pdbx_description
1 polymer ?
#
loop_
_entity_poly.entity_id
_entity_poly.type
_entity_poly.pdbx_seq_one_letter_code
_entity_poly.pdbx_strand_id
1 'polypeptide(L)'
;MTFVCIDISDVIKYISDRIANYDKPESMTEWCKKVIKELPFCKFQSLTCMRARLTRALRKIENLIEYSLMEKLQLVFIFSRPVSDRFVQILKDEKFEITQDDKKRIRRFSTEDGRVVKFSDHRQVYDEPRQINVKYVERRQRKSIMASNKGRIRMYRLN
;
A
#
# COMPACT_ATOMS: atom_id res chain seq x y z
N MET A 1 -12.19 -31.38 12.48
CA MET A 1 -12.48 -30.29 11.53
C MET A 1 -11.56 -29.13 11.88
N THR A 2 -10.41 -29.02 11.22
CA THR A 2 -9.47 -27.91 11.46
C THR A 2 -10.05 -26.66 10.82
N PHE A 3 -10.40 -25.66 11.63
CA PHE A 3 -10.75 -24.34 11.11
C PHE A 3 -9.46 -23.73 10.51
N VAL A 4 -9.33 -23.80 9.20
CA VAL A 4 -8.24 -23.12 8.48
C VAL A 4 -8.47 -21.63 8.65
N CYS A 5 -7.58 -20.99 9.40
CA CYS A 5 -7.65 -19.58 9.69
C CYS A 5 -6.90 -18.82 8.60
N ILE A 6 -7.63 -17.99 7.85
CA ILE A 6 -7.11 -17.27 6.68
C ILE A 6 -6.05 -16.27 7.14
N ASP A 7 -4.87 -16.33 6.50
CA ASP A 7 -3.71 -15.48 6.80
C ASP A 7 -3.42 -14.48 5.66
N ILE A 8 -2.22 -13.88 5.64
CA ILE A 8 -1.90 -12.88 4.62
C ILE A 8 -1.60 -13.50 3.25
N SER A 9 -1.07 -14.72 3.22
CA SER A 9 -0.77 -15.44 1.99
C SER A 9 -2.06 -15.79 1.26
N ASP A 10 -3.10 -16.21 1.99
CA ASP A 10 -4.44 -16.44 1.42
C ASP A 10 -5.03 -15.18 0.80
N VAL A 11 -4.83 -14.03 1.46
CA VAL A 11 -5.29 -12.73 0.94
C VAL A 11 -4.54 -12.33 -0.33
N ILE A 12 -3.21 -12.51 -0.35
CA ILE A 12 -2.42 -12.23 -1.55
C ILE A 12 -2.85 -13.15 -2.70
N LYS A 13 -3.08 -14.44 -2.41
CA LYS A 13 -3.53 -15.42 -3.40
C LYS A 13 -4.88 -15.03 -3.98
N TYR A 14 -5.86 -14.76 -3.10
CA TYR A 14 -7.19 -14.30 -3.49
C TYR A 14 -7.13 -13.09 -4.44
N ILE A 15 -6.25 -12.13 -4.16
CA ILE A 15 -6.07 -10.94 -4.99
C ILE A 15 -5.38 -11.31 -6.31
N SER A 16 -4.24 -12.00 -6.25
CA SER A 16 -3.41 -12.38 -7.41
C SER A 16 -4.25 -13.08 -8.49
N ASP A 17 -5.05 -14.06 -8.07
CA ASP A 17 -5.92 -14.85 -8.95
C ASP A 17 -6.93 -13.99 -9.74
N ARG A 18 -7.30 -12.83 -9.20
CA ARG A 18 -8.34 -11.95 -9.78
C ARG A 18 -7.79 -10.76 -10.54
N ILE A 19 -6.55 -10.34 -10.29
CA ILE A 19 -5.97 -9.13 -10.88
C ILE A 19 -5.11 -9.38 -12.11
N ALA A 20 -4.92 -10.63 -12.56
CA ALA A 20 -4.02 -10.98 -13.67
C ALA A 20 -4.21 -10.10 -14.92
N ASN A 21 -5.47 -9.87 -15.30
CA ASN A 21 -5.85 -9.12 -16.51
C ASN A 21 -6.08 -7.62 -16.27
N TYR A 22 -5.89 -7.13 -15.04
CA TYR A 22 -6.13 -5.71 -14.75
C TYR A 22 -5.02 -4.86 -15.35
N ASP A 23 -5.38 -3.71 -15.90
CA ASP A 23 -4.48 -2.78 -16.58
C ASP A 23 -4.33 -1.44 -15.84
N LYS A 24 -5.26 -1.14 -14.91
CA LYS A 24 -5.30 0.11 -14.15
C LYS A 24 -4.95 -0.10 -12.68
N PRO A 25 -4.40 0.93 -12.01
CA PRO A 25 -4.19 0.89 -10.58
C PRO A 25 -5.48 0.71 -9.81
N GLU A 26 -5.43 -0.11 -8.77
CA GLU A 26 -6.56 -0.43 -7.91
C GLU A 26 -6.34 0.06 -6.48
N SER A 27 -7.44 0.34 -5.79
CA SER A 27 -7.40 0.69 -4.37
C SER A 27 -7.21 -0.56 -3.51
N MET A 28 -6.07 -0.61 -2.80
CA MET A 28 -5.82 -1.66 -1.82
C MET A 28 -6.89 -1.70 -0.72
N THR A 29 -7.49 -0.57 -0.38
CA THR A 29 -8.59 -0.50 0.59
C THR A 29 -9.83 -1.24 0.09
N GLU A 30 -10.19 -1.06 -1.18
CA GLU A 30 -11.34 -1.75 -1.78
C GLU A 30 -11.09 -3.26 -1.88
N TRP A 31 -9.88 -3.67 -2.24
CA TRP A 31 -9.51 -5.09 -2.23
C TRP A 31 -9.58 -5.70 -0.83
N CYS A 32 -9.08 -5.00 0.20
CA CYS A 32 -9.21 -5.49 1.57
C CYS A 32 -10.69 -5.55 2.02
N LYS A 33 -11.56 -4.62 1.62
CA LYS A 33 -13.00 -4.71 1.90
C LYS A 33 -13.64 -5.93 1.23
N LYS A 34 -13.34 -6.19 -0.04
CA LYS A 34 -13.82 -7.37 -0.77
C LYS A 34 -13.40 -8.66 -0.06
N VAL A 35 -12.13 -8.76 0.31
CA VAL A 35 -11.59 -9.90 1.07
C VAL A 35 -12.32 -10.11 2.38
N ILE A 36 -12.52 -9.05 3.20
CA ILE A 36 -13.25 -9.18 4.48
C ILE A 36 -14.69 -9.66 4.26
N LYS A 37 -15.33 -9.22 3.18
CA LYS A 37 -16.71 -9.60 2.86
C LYS A 37 -16.83 -11.04 2.36
N GLU A 38 -15.89 -11.48 1.53
CA GLU A 38 -15.98 -12.75 0.80
C GLU A 38 -15.23 -13.91 1.48
N LEU A 39 -14.22 -13.62 2.30
CA LEU A 39 -13.43 -14.63 3.00
C LEU A 39 -13.81 -14.66 4.50
N PRO A 40 -14.73 -15.55 4.91
CA PRO A 40 -15.04 -15.73 6.32
C PRO A 40 -13.83 -16.34 7.04
N PHE A 41 -13.62 -15.99 8.33
CA PHE A 41 -12.53 -16.52 9.19
C PHE A 41 -11.11 -15.97 8.95
N CYS A 42 -11.02 -14.76 8.41
CA CYS A 42 -9.78 -14.01 8.34
C CYS A 42 -9.29 -13.55 9.73
N LYS A 43 -8.02 -13.83 10.07
CA LYS A 43 -7.37 -13.38 11.34
C LYS A 43 -7.33 -11.87 11.51
N PHE A 44 -7.61 -11.10 10.44
CA PHE A 44 -7.60 -9.65 10.47
C PHE A 44 -8.93 -9.13 11.04
N GLN A 45 -8.93 -8.80 12.33
CA GLN A 45 -10.08 -8.20 13.02
C GLN A 45 -10.41 -6.78 12.53
N SER A 46 -9.56 -6.15 11.71
CA SER A 46 -9.82 -4.84 11.12
C SER A 46 -9.23 -4.65 9.72
N LEU A 47 -9.94 -3.87 8.90
CA LEU A 47 -9.51 -3.39 7.59
C LEU A 47 -8.12 -2.75 7.63
N THR A 48 -7.86 -1.92 8.64
CA THR A 48 -6.57 -1.25 8.83
C THR A 48 -5.44 -2.25 9.06
N CYS A 49 -5.68 -3.31 9.86
CA CYS A 49 -4.68 -4.34 10.13
C CYS A 49 -4.36 -5.15 8.87
N MET A 50 -5.39 -5.59 8.13
CA MET A 50 -5.22 -6.31 6.86
C MET A 50 -4.42 -5.47 5.86
N ARG A 51 -4.82 -4.21 5.65
CA ARG A 51 -4.15 -3.28 4.72
C ARG A 51 -2.69 -3.06 5.10
N ALA A 52 -2.40 -2.89 6.39
CA ALA A 52 -1.03 -2.72 6.87
C ALA A 52 -0.16 -3.97 6.63
N ARG A 53 -0.72 -5.17 6.85
CA ARG A 53 0.00 -6.42 6.60
C ARG A 53 0.22 -6.67 5.11
N LEU A 54 -0.78 -6.43 4.27
CA LEU A 54 -0.65 -6.51 2.81
C LEU A 54 0.41 -5.53 2.29
N THR A 55 0.37 -4.28 2.76
CA THR A 55 1.40 -3.29 2.42
C THR A 55 2.81 -3.77 2.78
N ARG A 56 2.99 -4.37 3.96
CA ARG A 56 4.29 -4.88 4.40
C ARG A 56 4.75 -6.08 3.57
N ALA A 57 3.84 -6.97 3.20
CA ALA A 57 4.13 -8.13 2.36
C ALA A 57 4.54 -7.70 0.96
N LEU A 58 3.78 -6.80 0.31
CA LEU A 58 4.10 -6.28 -1.03
C LEU A 58 5.39 -5.45 -1.07
N ARG A 59 5.79 -4.83 0.04
CA ARG A 59 7.12 -4.18 0.14
C ARG A 59 8.28 -5.18 0.09
N LYS A 60 8.03 -6.44 0.44
CA LYS A 60 8.99 -7.55 0.36
C LYS A 60 8.54 -8.56 -0.72
N ILE A 61 8.08 -8.06 -1.87
CA ILE A 61 7.49 -8.89 -2.94
C ILE A 61 8.41 -10.04 -3.39
N GLU A 62 9.72 -9.80 -3.34
CA GLU A 62 10.75 -10.78 -3.67
C GLU A 62 10.67 -12.06 -2.81
N ASN A 63 10.19 -11.93 -1.57
CA ASN A 63 10.09 -13.03 -0.61
C ASN A 63 8.83 -13.90 -0.82
N LEU A 64 7.96 -13.56 -1.77
CA LEU A 64 6.78 -14.36 -2.12
C LEU A 64 7.17 -15.53 -3.03
N ILE A 65 7.90 -16.51 -2.51
CA ILE A 65 8.53 -17.59 -3.30
C ILE A 65 7.51 -18.39 -4.14
N GLU A 66 6.28 -18.53 -3.65
CA GLU A 66 5.19 -19.28 -4.31
C GLU A 66 4.60 -18.58 -5.54
N TYR A 67 5.01 -17.34 -5.83
CA TYR A 67 4.47 -16.54 -6.93
C TYR A 67 5.51 -16.39 -8.05
N SER A 68 5.04 -16.53 -9.29
CA SER A 68 5.82 -16.23 -10.48
C SER A 68 6.26 -14.76 -10.51
N LEU A 69 7.29 -14.46 -11.30
CA LEU A 69 7.76 -13.09 -11.45
C LEU A 69 6.68 -12.17 -12.04
N MET A 70 5.86 -12.69 -12.95
CA MET A 70 4.74 -11.98 -13.55
C MET A 70 3.63 -11.65 -12.52
N GLU A 71 3.27 -12.58 -11.65
CA GLU A 71 2.29 -12.33 -10.58
C GLU A 71 2.80 -11.28 -9.58
N LYS A 72 4.08 -11.39 -9.19
CA LYS A 72 4.73 -10.39 -8.33
C LYS A 72 4.71 -9.01 -8.96
N LEU A 73 5.08 -8.92 -10.24
CA LEU A 73 5.07 -7.70 -11.04
C LEU A 73 3.66 -7.11 -11.13
N GLN A 74 2.66 -7.95 -11.39
CA GLN A 74 1.26 -7.54 -11.48
C GLN A 74 0.74 -6.99 -10.14
N LEU A 75 1.05 -7.64 -9.02
CA LEU A 75 0.66 -7.18 -7.68
C LEU A 75 1.22 -5.78 -7.36
N VAL A 76 2.52 -5.57 -7.59
CA VAL A 76 3.13 -4.26 -7.28
C VAL A 76 2.70 -3.17 -8.25
N PHE A 77 2.44 -3.52 -9.52
CA PHE A 77 1.95 -2.60 -10.52
C PHE A 77 0.53 -2.11 -10.19
N ILE A 78 -0.41 -3.04 -9.96
CA ILE A 78 -1.82 -2.71 -9.68
C ILE A 78 -1.97 -1.88 -8.42
N PHE A 79 -1.18 -2.12 -7.38
CA PHE A 79 -1.24 -1.30 -6.17
C PHE A 79 -0.33 -0.08 -6.19
N SER A 80 0.35 0.22 -7.31
CA SER A 80 1.32 1.33 -7.43
C SER A 80 2.35 1.31 -6.29
N ARG A 81 2.89 0.14 -5.93
CA ARG A 81 3.85 0.01 -4.84
C ARG A 81 5.27 0.34 -5.33
N PRO A 82 6.07 1.04 -4.50
CA PRO A 82 7.49 1.16 -4.78
C PRO A 82 8.14 -0.22 -4.68
N VAL A 83 9.07 -0.50 -5.58
CA VAL A 83 9.85 -1.74 -5.60
C VAL A 83 11.33 -1.45 -5.36
N SER A 84 12.06 -2.47 -4.90
CA SER A 84 13.51 -2.37 -4.73
C SER A 84 14.22 -2.38 -6.08
N ASP A 85 15.42 -1.80 -6.13
CA ASP A 85 16.25 -1.84 -7.35
C ASP A 85 16.66 -3.29 -7.68
N ARG A 86 16.82 -4.15 -6.66
CA ARG A 86 17.07 -5.58 -6.81
C ARG A 86 15.94 -6.29 -7.56
N PHE A 87 14.70 -6.02 -7.21
CA PHE A 87 13.55 -6.62 -7.90
C PHE A 87 13.49 -6.19 -9.36
N VAL A 88 13.81 -4.92 -9.64
CA VAL A 88 13.88 -4.39 -11.02
C VAL A 88 15.00 -5.05 -11.82
N GLN A 89 16.14 -5.33 -11.20
CA GLN A 89 17.22 -6.03 -11.88
C GLN A 89 16.79 -7.46 -12.26
N ILE A 90 16.16 -8.19 -11.34
CA ILE A 90 15.62 -9.54 -11.62
C ILE A 90 14.64 -9.50 -12.80
N LEU A 91 13.77 -8.49 -12.86
CA LEU A 91 12.85 -8.30 -13.98
C LEU A 91 13.59 -8.09 -15.32
N LYS A 92 14.62 -7.24 -15.33
CA LYS A 92 15.41 -6.97 -16.54
C LYS A 92 16.23 -8.18 -16.99
N ASP A 93 16.76 -8.94 -16.05
CA ASP A 93 17.52 -10.17 -16.33
C ASP A 93 16.62 -11.21 -17.03
N GLU A 94 15.36 -11.29 -16.61
CA GLU A 94 14.28 -12.08 -17.23
C GLU A 94 13.62 -11.37 -18.44
N LYS A 95 14.33 -10.40 -19.05
CA LYS A 95 13.95 -9.72 -20.31
C LYS A 95 12.67 -8.89 -20.25
N PHE A 96 12.19 -8.52 -19.08
CA PHE A 96 11.12 -7.53 -18.97
C PHE A 96 11.67 -6.13 -19.23
N GLU A 97 10.97 -5.35 -20.05
CA GLU A 97 11.21 -3.91 -20.13
C GLU A 97 10.48 -3.22 -18.98
N ILE A 98 11.20 -2.49 -18.12
CA ILE A 98 10.62 -1.83 -16.94
C ILE A 98 10.94 -0.33 -16.96
N THR A 99 9.93 0.50 -16.72
CA THR A 99 10.10 1.94 -16.45
C THR A 99 9.49 2.29 -15.10
N GLN A 100 10.24 3.00 -14.26
CA GLN A 100 9.79 3.47 -12.95
C GLN A 100 9.55 4.99 -12.95
N ASP A 101 8.77 5.46 -11.97
CA ASP A 101 8.69 6.89 -11.62
C ASP A 101 9.71 7.29 -10.55
N ASP A 102 9.73 8.58 -10.21
CA ASP A 102 10.62 9.15 -9.19
C ASP A 102 10.39 8.56 -7.78
N LYS A 103 9.26 7.89 -7.55
CA LYS A 103 8.92 7.20 -6.30
C LYS A 103 9.24 5.70 -6.37
N LYS A 104 10.00 5.24 -7.36
CA LYS A 104 10.36 3.84 -7.62
C LYS A 104 9.16 2.91 -7.88
N ARG A 105 8.03 3.45 -8.32
CA ARG A 105 6.83 2.68 -8.71
C ARG A 105 6.92 2.35 -10.20
N ILE A 106 6.55 1.13 -10.59
CA ILE A 106 6.60 0.69 -11.98
C ILE A 106 5.48 1.37 -12.78
N ARG A 107 5.81 2.32 -13.68
CA ARG A 107 4.85 2.99 -14.57
C ARG A 107 4.54 2.20 -15.82
N ARG A 108 5.54 1.52 -16.37
CA ARG A 108 5.40 0.71 -17.58
C ARG A 108 6.12 -0.61 -17.39
N PHE A 109 5.52 -1.68 -17.88
CA PHE A 109 6.27 -2.89 -18.16
C PHE A 109 5.79 -3.58 -19.44
N SER A 110 6.69 -4.34 -20.07
CA SER A 110 6.33 -5.29 -21.12
C SER A 110 7.17 -6.56 -21.07
N THR A 111 6.59 -7.66 -21.55
CA THR A 111 7.30 -8.91 -21.81
C THR A 111 8.17 -8.78 -23.07
N GLU A 112 9.22 -9.60 -23.16
CA GLU A 112 10.13 -9.61 -24.32
C GLU A 112 9.39 -9.85 -25.65
N ASP A 113 8.40 -10.73 -25.63
CA ASP A 113 7.56 -11.05 -26.79
C ASP A 113 6.50 -9.98 -27.11
N GLY A 114 6.43 -8.90 -26.33
CA GLY A 114 5.49 -7.80 -26.49
C GLY A 114 4.03 -8.16 -26.28
N ARG A 115 3.70 -9.39 -25.86
CA ARG A 115 2.31 -9.84 -25.67
C ARG A 115 1.63 -9.15 -24.51
N VAL A 116 2.40 -8.82 -23.47
CA VAL A 116 1.89 -8.03 -22.35
C VAL A 116 2.59 -6.69 -22.36
N VAL A 117 1.81 -5.62 -22.46
CA VAL A 117 2.27 -4.24 -22.29
C VAL A 117 1.30 -3.54 -21.35
N LYS A 118 1.80 -3.04 -20.23
CA LYS A 118 0.99 -2.27 -19.28
C LYS A 118 1.61 -0.93 -19.01
N PHE A 119 0.77 0.09 -18.91
CA PHE A 119 1.15 1.45 -18.60
C PHE A 119 0.16 2.06 -17.61
N SER A 120 0.69 2.76 -16.61
CA SER A 120 -0.08 3.54 -15.67
C SER A 120 0.69 4.81 -15.32
N ASP A 121 -0.01 5.93 -15.33
CA ASP A 121 0.54 7.20 -14.88
C ASP A 121 0.64 7.28 -13.35
N HIS A 122 0.10 6.31 -12.61
CA HIS A 122 0.06 6.22 -11.13
C HIS A 122 -0.15 7.58 -10.45
N ARG A 123 -0.93 8.46 -11.11
CA ARG A 123 -1.34 9.74 -10.56
C ARG A 123 -1.93 9.40 -9.21
N GLN A 124 -1.45 10.06 -8.16
CA GLN A 124 -2.10 9.96 -6.88
C GLN A 124 -3.55 10.39 -7.12
N VAL A 125 -4.46 9.42 -7.27
CA VAL A 125 -5.80 9.63 -6.74
C VAL A 125 -5.50 9.85 -5.28
N TYR A 126 -5.46 11.12 -4.89
CA TYR A 126 -5.51 11.46 -3.49
C TYR A 126 -6.74 10.70 -2.98
N ASP A 127 -6.55 9.63 -2.20
CA ASP A 127 -7.54 9.31 -1.17
C ASP A 127 -7.85 10.67 -0.56
N GLU A 128 -9.10 11.16 -0.72
CA GLU A 128 -9.49 12.50 -0.28
C GLU A 128 -8.73 12.81 1.01
N PRO A 129 -8.00 13.94 1.07
CA PRO A 129 -7.21 14.24 2.25
C PRO A 129 -8.15 14.10 3.43
N ARG A 130 -7.90 13.08 4.28
CA ARG A 130 -8.68 12.82 5.50
C ARG A 130 -8.99 14.18 6.05
N GLN A 131 -10.27 14.59 6.06
CA GLN A 131 -10.63 15.94 6.48
C GLN A 131 -9.89 16.19 7.78
N ILE A 132 -8.83 16.98 7.72
CA ILE A 132 -8.08 17.34 8.90
C ILE A 132 -9.12 18.15 9.64
N ASN A 133 -9.68 17.57 10.69
CA ASN A 133 -10.72 18.24 11.46
C ASN A 133 -10.07 19.51 11.99
N VAL A 134 -10.31 20.63 11.31
CA VAL A 134 -9.63 21.91 11.55
C VAL A 134 -9.79 22.31 13.01
N LYS A 135 -10.94 21.95 13.62
CA LYS A 135 -11.20 22.12 15.05
C LYS A 135 -10.22 21.37 15.94
N TYR A 136 -9.72 20.20 15.55
CA TYR A 136 -8.72 19.44 16.31
C TYR A 136 -7.35 20.11 16.27
N VAL A 137 -6.92 20.60 15.10
CA VAL A 137 -5.63 21.31 14.94
C VAL A 137 -5.66 22.65 15.68
N GLU A 138 -6.75 23.42 15.54
CA GLU A 138 -6.96 24.66 16.30
C GLU A 138 -6.98 24.42 17.81
N ARG A 139 -7.63 23.34 18.28
CA ARG A 139 -7.62 22.98 19.72
C ARG A 139 -6.21 22.69 20.21
N ARG A 140 -5.36 22.04 19.41
CA ARG A 140 -3.96 21.74 19.76
C ARG A 140 -3.10 23.01 19.81
N GLN A 141 -3.24 23.89 18.81
CA GLN A 141 -2.55 25.18 18.80
C GLN A 141 -2.98 26.07 19.98
N ARG A 142 -4.29 26.18 20.24
CA ARG A 142 -4.82 26.92 21.40
C ARG A 142 -4.29 26.37 22.73
N LYS A 143 -4.24 25.05 22.92
CA LYS A 143 -3.65 24.44 24.12
C LYS A 143 -2.16 24.73 24.27
N SER A 144 -1.39 24.72 23.18
CA SER A 144 0.04 25.04 23.21
C SER A 144 0.30 26.52 23.55
N ILE A 145 -0.48 27.44 22.98
CA ILE A 145 -0.42 28.87 23.30
C ILE A 145 -0.79 29.13 24.77
N MET A 146 -1.86 28.51 25.28
CA MET A 146 -2.25 28.63 26.68
C MET A 146 -1.19 28.07 27.64
N ALA A 147 -0.57 26.94 27.30
CA ALA A 147 0.51 26.36 28.11
C ALA A 147 1.75 27.27 28.15
N SER A 148 2.10 27.89 27.01
CA SER A 148 3.21 28.84 26.91
C SER A 148 2.94 30.13 27.71
N ASN A 149 1.73 30.69 27.62
CA ASN A 149 1.36 31.88 28.40
C ASN A 149 1.27 31.60 29.91
N LYS A 150 0.82 30.40 30.32
CA LYS A 150 0.77 30.02 31.74
C LYS A 150 2.17 29.87 32.35
N GLY A 151 3.16 29.45 31.56
CA GLY A 151 4.58 29.45 31.96
C GLY A 151 5.14 30.86 32.09
N ARG A 152 4.76 31.77 31.18
CA ARG A 152 5.20 33.17 31.18
C ARG A 152 4.65 33.97 32.37
N ILE A 153 3.37 33.76 32.75
CA ILE A 153 2.75 34.45 33.90
C ILE A 153 3.35 33.98 35.25
N ARG A 154 3.82 32.73 35.36
CA ARG A 154 4.49 32.24 36.58
C ARG A 154 5.87 32.86 36.84
N MET A 155 6.56 33.35 35.80
CA MET A 155 7.88 33.99 35.95
C MET A 155 7.81 35.40 36.56
N TYR A 156 6.65 36.08 36.50
CA TYR A 156 6.49 37.45 37.03
C TYR A 156 5.85 37.51 38.42
N ARG A 157 5.72 36.38 39.13
CA ARG A 157 5.12 36.31 40.48
C ARG A 157 6.10 35.88 41.57
N LEU A 158 7.41 35.95 41.28
CA LEU A 158 8.52 35.61 42.17
C LEU A 158 9.55 36.75 42.27
N ASN A 159 9.08 38.01 42.27
CA ASN A 159 9.82 39.16 42.77
C ASN A 159 8.91 39.91 43.74
#